data_AF-A0A1V1TLD7-F1
#
_entry.id   AF-A0A1V1TLD7-F1
#
_cell.length_a   1.000
_cell.length_b   1.000
_cell.length_c   1.000
_cell.angle_alpha   90.00
_cell.angle_beta   90.00
_cell.angle_gamma   90.00
#
_symmetry.space_group_name_H-M   'P 1'
#
loop_
_entity.id
_entity.type
_entity.pdbx_description
1 polymer ?
#
loop_
_entity_poly.entity_id
_entity_poly.type
_entity_poly.pdbx_seq_one_letter_code
_entity_poly.pdbx_strand_id
1 'polypeptide(L)'
;MSSGEYLTAPRLRSLLDILVHHETYAEVQSFRNTQAIESYGWPFVDRDSKGSPAKPHSLSSSPLLQLLLTRLVLTAPAVRDLSTDFWPVNFKGIMKQFGDANLSDSYDKGSLGTRKRLATAASTIHEAVTRGLLSGVSDGPLPDLHGQYDRENAEGLTKAWRDCIHHLVYGNLIDDIFNQLTHTESLEAYSPALEGAVEYAQLHIATFLHQVFVLSAEGPYLLKLVDNVHRLVPYTVIGQTLRVGNAASMINAMSRLFLSKVSMAAISNWMGLTSNAADGMNLMQR
;
A
#
# COMPACT_ATOMS: atom_id res chain seq x y z
N MET A 1 10.08 43.90 20.33
CA MET A 1 10.44 42.54 19.90
C MET A 1 9.19 41.70 20.04
N SER A 2 8.44 41.50 18.95
CA SER A 2 7.19 40.73 18.98
C SER A 2 7.52 39.26 19.22
N SER A 3 7.09 38.73 20.35
CA SER A 3 7.02 37.31 20.63
C SER A 3 6.26 36.65 19.47
N GLY A 4 6.97 35.95 18.59
CA GLY A 4 6.32 35.19 17.52
C GLY A 4 5.40 34.15 18.16
N GLU A 5 4.11 34.21 17.85
CA GLU A 5 3.16 33.18 18.26
C GLU A 5 3.54 31.86 17.59
N TYR A 6 4.31 31.03 18.30
CA TYR A 6 4.58 29.66 17.86
C TYR A 6 3.27 28.87 17.87
N LEU A 7 3.00 28.16 16.78
CA LEU A 7 1.82 27.28 16.69
C LEU A 7 1.89 26.22 17.78
N THR A 8 0.76 25.97 18.46
CA THR A 8 0.64 24.86 19.41
C THR A 8 0.77 23.53 18.67
N ALA A 9 1.24 22.47 19.36
CA ALA A 9 1.45 21.16 18.75
C ALA A 9 0.20 20.61 18.00
N PRO A 10 -1.04 20.72 18.52
CA PRO A 10 -2.23 20.33 17.77
C PRO A 10 -2.43 21.15 16.48
N ARG A 11 -2.20 22.47 16.53
CA ARG A 11 -2.33 23.34 15.36
C ARG A 11 -1.28 23.02 14.29
N LEU A 12 -0.05 22.72 14.71
CA LEU A 12 1.01 22.31 13.80
C LEU A 12 0.68 20.98 13.11
N ARG A 13 0.14 20.00 13.85
CA ARG A 13 -0.31 18.73 13.28
C ARG A 13 -1.43 18.92 12.27
N SER A 14 -2.46 19.71 12.61
CA SER A 14 -3.54 20.00 11.67
C SER A 14 -3.05 20.76 10.43
N LEU A 15 -2.10 21.68 10.59
CA LEU A 15 -1.49 22.36 9.45
C LEU A 15 -0.72 21.39 8.55
N LEU A 16 0.06 20.47 9.13
CA LEU A 16 0.75 19.43 8.37
C LEU A 16 -0.25 18.57 7.58
N ASP A 17 -1.35 18.15 8.22
CA ASP A 17 -2.39 17.35 7.55
C ASP A 17 -2.99 18.09 6.34
N ILE A 18 -3.30 19.40 6.49
CA ILE A 18 -3.84 20.23 5.41
C ILE A 18 -2.83 20.39 4.27
N LEU A 19 -1.57 20.65 4.59
CA LEU A 19 -0.51 20.84 3.60
C LEU A 19 -0.22 19.55 2.82
N VAL A 20 -0.17 18.41 3.51
CA VAL A 20 0.04 17.09 2.87
C VAL A 20 -1.15 16.76 1.96
N HIS A 21 -2.38 17.04 2.39
CA HIS A 21 -3.56 16.86 1.55
C HIS A 21 -3.50 17.72 0.28
N HIS A 22 -3.19 19.02 0.42
CA HIS A 22 -3.10 19.94 -0.71
C HIS A 22 -2.01 19.53 -1.70
N GLU A 23 -0.82 19.20 -1.20
CA GLU A 23 0.30 18.78 -2.05
C GLU A 23 0.04 17.44 -2.73
N THR A 24 -0.49 16.44 -2.00
CA THR A 24 -0.90 15.15 -2.57
C THR A 24 -1.84 15.34 -3.76
N TYR A 25 -2.83 16.22 -3.61
CA TYR A 25 -3.78 16.48 -4.67
C TYR A 25 -3.14 17.19 -5.87
N ALA A 26 -2.26 18.17 -5.63
CA ALA A 26 -1.51 18.86 -6.68
C ALA A 26 -0.63 17.90 -7.48
N GLU A 27 0.10 17.02 -6.78
CA GLU A 27 0.96 16.01 -7.39
C GLU A 27 0.18 15.00 -8.23
N VAL A 28 -0.93 14.46 -7.71
CA VAL A 28 -1.78 13.53 -8.47
C VAL A 28 -2.39 14.20 -9.69
N GLN A 29 -2.75 15.49 -9.59
CA GLN A 29 -3.21 16.25 -10.76
C GLN A 29 -2.10 16.53 -11.78
N SER A 30 -0.85 16.66 -11.35
CA SER A 30 0.27 16.94 -12.26
C SER A 30 0.43 15.85 -13.33
N PHE A 31 0.11 14.59 -13.03
CA PHE A 31 0.15 13.47 -13.98
C PHE A 31 -0.88 13.53 -15.11
N ARG A 32 -1.73 14.55 -15.15
CA ARG A 32 -2.48 14.89 -16.37
C ARG A 32 -1.56 15.37 -17.49
N ASN A 33 -0.42 15.96 -17.13
CA ASN A 33 0.57 16.46 -18.07
C ASN A 33 1.61 15.38 -18.35
N THR A 34 1.87 15.10 -19.62
CA THR A 34 2.89 14.14 -20.07
C THR A 34 4.31 14.49 -19.63
N GLN A 35 4.58 15.77 -19.38
CA GLN A 35 5.87 16.28 -18.90
C GLN A 35 6.08 16.13 -17.38
N ALA A 36 5.07 15.73 -16.61
CA ALA A 36 5.20 15.60 -15.16
C ALA A 36 6.31 14.61 -14.76
N ILE A 37 6.46 13.50 -15.50
CA ILE A 37 7.50 12.51 -15.24
C ILE A 37 8.91 13.03 -15.54
N GLU A 38 9.05 14.04 -16.41
CA GLU A 38 10.35 14.65 -16.75
C GLU A 38 10.86 15.54 -15.61
N SER A 39 9.95 16.15 -14.83
CA SER A 39 10.26 17.01 -13.69
C SER A 39 10.23 16.30 -12.32
N TYR A 40 9.93 14.99 -12.31
CA TYR A 40 9.82 14.19 -11.10
C TYR A 40 11.16 14.01 -10.35
N GLY A 41 12.29 14.05 -11.05
CA GLY A 41 13.62 13.85 -10.46
C GLY A 41 14.01 12.38 -10.28
N TRP A 42 14.92 12.08 -9.34
CA TRP A 42 15.47 10.73 -9.17
C TRP A 42 14.36 9.70 -8.82
N PRO A 43 14.34 8.50 -9.42
CA PRO A 43 15.34 7.86 -10.30
C PRO A 43 15.15 8.10 -11.82
N PHE A 44 14.27 9.01 -12.23
CA PHE A 44 13.93 9.25 -13.65
C PHE A 44 14.84 10.26 -14.37
N VAL A 45 15.89 10.74 -13.68
CA VAL A 45 16.85 11.69 -14.26
C VAL A 45 17.63 11.01 -15.37
N ASP A 46 17.73 11.69 -16.51
CA ASP A 46 18.54 11.19 -17.62
C ASP A 46 20.02 11.08 -17.19
N ARG A 47 20.70 10.06 -17.68
CA ARG A 47 22.12 9.85 -17.38
C ARG A 47 22.98 10.72 -18.28
N ASP A 48 24.08 11.23 -17.74
CA ASP A 48 25.06 11.96 -18.52
C ASP A 48 25.75 11.03 -19.54
N SER A 49 26.52 11.62 -20.46
CA SER A 49 27.27 10.88 -21.49
C SER A 49 28.34 9.93 -20.94
N LYS A 50 28.56 9.91 -19.62
CA LYS A 50 29.47 9.00 -18.91
C LYS A 50 28.73 7.91 -18.12
N GLY A 51 27.41 7.80 -18.28
CA GLY A 51 26.57 6.83 -17.58
C GLY A 51 26.36 7.14 -16.09
N SER A 52 26.84 8.30 -15.62
CA SER A 52 26.57 8.77 -14.26
C SER A 52 25.17 9.41 -14.24
N PRO A 53 24.38 9.25 -13.17
CA PRO A 53 23.12 9.98 -13.06
C PRO A 53 23.45 11.47 -13.16
N ALA A 54 22.80 12.20 -14.08
CA ALA A 54 22.95 13.65 -14.11
C ALA A 54 22.63 14.16 -12.71
N LYS A 55 23.44 15.10 -12.21
CA LYS A 55 23.19 15.72 -10.89
C LYS A 55 21.71 16.12 -10.87
N PRO A 56 20.93 15.75 -9.83
CA PRO A 56 19.52 16.10 -9.75
C PRO A 56 19.42 17.64 -9.70
N HIS A 57 19.30 18.26 -10.86
CA HIS A 57 19.22 19.69 -11.03
C HIS A 57 17.75 20.10 -10.86
N SER A 58 17.20 19.91 -9.65
CA SER A 58 15.99 20.57 -9.12
C SER A 58 15.40 19.78 -7.96
N LEU A 59 14.70 20.50 -7.08
CA LEU A 59 13.67 19.92 -6.22
C LEU A 59 12.63 19.24 -7.13
N SER A 60 12.20 18.02 -6.79
CA SER A 60 11.15 17.34 -7.55
C SER A 60 9.89 18.18 -7.58
N SER A 61 9.21 18.20 -8.73
CA SER A 61 7.85 18.75 -8.87
C SER A 61 6.79 17.91 -8.14
N SER A 62 7.17 16.74 -7.61
CA SER A 62 6.32 15.84 -6.84
C SER A 62 7.06 15.25 -5.63
N PRO A 63 7.39 16.10 -4.62
CA PRO A 63 8.21 15.71 -3.48
C PRO A 63 7.62 14.56 -2.63
N LEU A 64 6.31 14.48 -2.45
CA LEU A 64 5.66 13.44 -1.65
C LEU A 64 5.69 12.09 -2.35
N LEU A 65 5.37 12.05 -3.64
CA LEU A 65 5.53 10.83 -4.44
C LEU A 65 6.98 10.41 -4.52
N GLN A 66 7.90 11.35 -4.69
CA GLN A 66 9.33 11.04 -4.68
C GLN A 66 9.75 10.47 -3.31
N LEU A 67 9.25 11.02 -2.21
CA LEU A 67 9.48 10.47 -0.87
C LEU A 67 9.00 9.01 -0.77
N LEU A 68 7.80 8.71 -1.24
CA LEU A 68 7.28 7.33 -1.25
C LEU A 68 8.13 6.40 -2.10
N LEU A 69 8.47 6.82 -3.32
CA LEU A 69 9.25 6.02 -4.24
C LEU A 69 10.65 5.72 -3.67
N THR A 70 11.32 6.75 -3.16
CA THR A 70 12.69 6.61 -2.61
C THR A 70 12.74 5.82 -1.31
N ARG A 71 11.77 5.98 -0.41
CA ARG A 71 11.78 5.33 0.91
C ARG A 71 11.17 3.92 0.90
N LEU A 72 10.18 3.65 0.05
CA LEU A 72 9.43 2.39 0.07
C LEU A 72 9.74 1.50 -1.13
N VAL A 73 9.67 2.06 -2.34
CA VAL A 73 9.74 1.25 -3.57
C VAL A 73 11.19 0.90 -3.90
N LEU A 74 12.09 1.88 -3.85
CA LEU A 74 13.49 1.69 -4.24
C LEU A 74 14.32 0.99 -3.15
N THR A 75 13.79 0.86 -1.95
CA THR A 75 14.40 0.08 -0.85
C THR A 75 14.02 -1.39 -0.91
N ALA A 76 12.99 -1.76 -1.68
CA ALA A 76 12.57 -3.16 -1.83
C ALA A 76 13.65 -3.98 -2.57
N PRO A 77 14.06 -5.17 -2.07
CA PRO A 77 15.17 -5.94 -2.64
C PRO A 77 15.01 -6.22 -4.14
N ALA A 78 13.82 -6.63 -4.58
CA ALA A 78 13.53 -6.93 -5.98
C ALA A 78 13.61 -5.70 -6.91
N VAL A 79 13.42 -4.51 -6.36
CA VAL A 79 13.38 -3.26 -7.12
C VAL A 79 14.74 -2.57 -7.14
N ARG A 80 15.48 -2.67 -6.03
CA ARG A 80 16.85 -2.12 -5.90
C ARG A 80 17.81 -2.72 -6.92
N ASP A 81 17.63 -4.00 -7.23
CA ASP A 81 18.52 -4.77 -8.12
C ASP A 81 18.09 -4.69 -9.59
N LEU A 82 17.11 -3.83 -9.93
CA LEU A 82 16.70 -3.58 -11.31
C LEU A 82 17.82 -2.93 -12.13
N SER A 83 17.77 -3.14 -13.44
CA SER A 83 18.74 -2.52 -14.35
C SER A 83 18.72 -1.01 -14.23
N THR A 84 19.88 -0.40 -14.42
CA THR A 84 20.03 1.05 -14.27
C THR A 84 19.23 1.87 -15.27
N ASP A 85 18.79 1.24 -16.35
CA ASP A 85 18.02 1.86 -17.43
C ASP A 85 16.51 1.67 -17.22
N PHE A 86 16.11 0.81 -16.27
CA PHE A 86 14.70 0.50 -16.03
C PHE A 86 13.89 1.76 -15.72
N TRP A 87 14.34 2.58 -14.77
CA TRP A 87 13.62 3.78 -14.37
C TRP A 87 13.68 4.90 -15.41
N PRO A 88 14.87 5.38 -15.84
CA PRO A 88 14.96 6.53 -16.72
C PRO A 88 14.54 6.24 -18.17
N VAL A 89 14.62 4.99 -18.63
CA VAL A 89 14.29 4.63 -20.03
C VAL A 89 12.98 3.86 -20.10
N ASN A 90 12.91 2.68 -19.48
CA ASN A 90 11.77 1.77 -19.68
C ASN A 90 10.49 2.31 -19.01
N PHE A 91 10.54 2.59 -17.71
CA PHE A 91 9.39 3.04 -16.93
C PHE A 91 8.96 4.45 -17.34
N LYS A 92 9.91 5.38 -17.53
CA LYS A 92 9.63 6.72 -18.06
C LYS A 92 8.93 6.64 -19.43
N GLY A 93 9.39 5.75 -20.32
CA GLY A 93 8.77 5.51 -21.61
C GLY A 93 7.32 5.01 -21.51
N ILE A 94 7.07 4.03 -20.63
CA ILE A 94 5.71 3.52 -20.35
C ILE A 94 4.81 4.64 -19.82
N MET A 95 5.28 5.42 -18.85
CA MET A 95 4.52 6.52 -18.27
C MET A 95 4.20 7.61 -19.29
N LYS A 96 5.14 7.92 -20.19
CA LYS A 96 4.91 8.87 -21.28
C LYS A 96 3.83 8.37 -22.25
N GLN A 97 3.87 7.10 -22.63
CA GLN A 97 2.84 6.49 -23.48
C GLN A 97 1.45 6.53 -22.81
N PHE A 98 1.36 6.27 -21.50
CA PHE A 98 0.10 6.39 -20.77
C PHE A 98 -0.42 7.83 -20.69
N GLY A 99 0.49 8.80 -20.54
CA GLY A 99 0.15 10.23 -20.59
C GLY A 99 -0.36 10.65 -21.98
N ASP A 100 0.35 10.27 -23.05
CA ASP A 100 -0.03 10.60 -24.44
C ASP A 100 -1.37 9.97 -24.82
N ALA A 101 -1.69 8.81 -24.25
CA ALA A 101 -2.98 8.15 -24.41
C ALA A 101 -4.15 8.83 -23.64
N ASN A 102 -3.91 9.94 -22.93
CA ASN A 102 -4.88 10.69 -22.13
C ASN A 102 -5.71 9.79 -21.18
N LEU A 103 -5.12 8.70 -20.68
CA LEU A 103 -5.81 7.77 -19.78
C LEU A 103 -6.13 8.41 -18.41
N SER A 104 -5.45 9.50 -18.07
CA SER A 104 -5.62 10.27 -16.83
C SER A 104 -6.77 11.29 -16.88
N ASP A 105 -7.33 11.60 -18.06
CA ASP A 105 -8.54 12.41 -18.16
C ASP A 105 -9.78 11.55 -17.89
N SER A 106 -10.72 12.08 -17.11
CA SER A 106 -11.70 11.26 -16.37
C SER A 106 -13.11 11.84 -16.28
N TYR A 107 -13.41 12.83 -17.11
CA TYR A 107 -14.79 13.24 -17.33
C TYR A 107 -15.46 12.31 -18.33
N ASP A 108 -16.36 11.45 -17.84
CA ASP A 108 -17.26 10.67 -18.68
C ASP A 108 -18.70 11.11 -18.39
N LYS A 109 -19.33 11.73 -19.39
CA LYS A 109 -20.77 12.07 -19.44
C LYS A 109 -21.35 12.70 -18.17
N GLY A 110 -20.68 13.70 -17.59
CA GLY A 110 -21.21 14.48 -16.47
C GLY A 110 -21.21 13.78 -15.10
N SER A 111 -20.57 12.62 -14.98
CA SER A 111 -20.33 11.92 -13.71
C SER A 111 -18.83 11.75 -13.45
N LEU A 112 -18.42 11.62 -12.18
CA LEU A 112 -17.04 11.22 -11.86
C LEU A 112 -16.80 9.82 -12.44
N GLY A 113 -15.95 9.73 -13.47
CA GLY A 113 -15.56 8.47 -14.08
C GLY A 113 -14.88 7.54 -13.07
N THR A 114 -14.93 6.24 -13.32
CA THR A 114 -14.29 5.20 -12.48
C THR A 114 -12.81 5.49 -12.23
N ARG A 115 -12.10 6.03 -13.23
CA ARG A 115 -10.70 6.47 -13.12
C ARG A 115 -10.50 7.59 -12.12
N LYS A 116 -11.42 8.58 -12.08
CA LYS A 116 -11.35 9.67 -11.10
C LYS A 116 -11.58 9.15 -9.69
N ARG A 117 -12.55 8.24 -9.52
CA ARG A 117 -12.80 7.60 -8.21
C ARG A 117 -11.59 6.80 -7.74
N LEU A 118 -10.99 6.01 -8.63
CA LEU A 118 -9.78 5.24 -8.34
C LEU A 118 -8.60 6.16 -8.00
N ALA A 119 -8.40 7.24 -8.76
CA ALA A 119 -7.34 8.22 -8.49
C ALA A 119 -7.55 8.90 -7.12
N THR A 120 -8.79 9.25 -6.77
CA THR A 120 -9.12 9.81 -5.45
C THR A 120 -8.86 8.79 -4.33
N ALA A 121 -9.22 7.51 -4.54
CA ALA A 121 -8.93 6.45 -3.57
C ALA A 121 -7.43 6.18 -3.44
N ALA A 122 -6.67 6.19 -4.54
CA ALA A 122 -5.23 6.08 -4.50
C ALA A 122 -4.58 7.29 -3.79
N SER A 123 -5.13 8.50 -3.99
CA SER A 123 -4.62 9.70 -3.32
C SER A 123 -4.83 9.65 -1.80
N THR A 124 -5.94 9.10 -1.30
CA THR A 124 -6.13 8.98 0.15
C THR A 124 -5.17 7.98 0.78
N ILE A 125 -4.86 6.88 0.09
CA ILE A 125 -3.85 5.90 0.52
C ILE A 125 -2.46 6.56 0.52
N HIS A 126 -2.11 7.24 -0.58
CA HIS A 126 -0.86 7.99 -0.69
C HIS A 126 -0.70 9.01 0.45
N GLU A 127 -1.75 9.78 0.73
CA GLU A 127 -1.78 10.79 1.78
C GLU A 127 -1.55 10.17 3.16
N ALA A 128 -2.24 9.07 3.48
CA ALA A 128 -2.11 8.39 4.77
C ALA A 128 -0.69 7.86 5.01
N VAL A 129 -0.10 7.21 3.99
CA VAL A 129 1.28 6.70 4.08
C VAL A 129 2.27 7.85 4.22
N THR A 130 2.11 8.91 3.44
CA THR A 130 2.98 10.09 3.47
C THR A 130 2.91 10.80 4.82
N ARG A 131 1.71 10.98 5.39
CA ARG A 131 1.54 11.53 6.74
C ARG A 131 2.26 10.67 7.78
N GLY A 132 2.20 9.35 7.66
CA GLY A 132 2.94 8.43 8.54
C GLY A 132 4.46 8.63 8.44
N LEU A 133 4.99 8.72 7.22
CA LEU A 133 6.43 8.92 6.99
C LEU A 133 6.93 10.29 7.47
N LEU A 134 6.14 11.35 7.29
CA LEU A 134 6.51 12.71 7.70
C LEU A 134 6.30 12.96 9.19
N SER A 135 5.24 12.39 9.78
CA SER A 135 4.98 12.54 11.22
C SER A 135 5.98 11.75 12.05
N GLY A 136 6.40 10.58 11.55
CA GLY A 136 7.28 9.67 12.26
C GLY A 136 6.73 9.24 13.62
N VAL A 137 7.56 8.54 14.38
CA VAL A 137 7.35 8.29 15.80
C VAL A 137 8.41 9.10 16.55
N SER A 138 8.02 9.78 17.62
CA SER A 138 8.96 10.57 18.43
C SER A 138 10.00 9.67 19.09
N ASP A 139 11.28 9.97 18.88
CA ASP A 139 12.38 9.35 19.60
C ASP A 139 12.31 9.77 21.09
N GLY A 140 12.11 8.80 21.98
CA GLY A 140 11.86 9.02 23.39
C GLY A 140 12.02 7.75 24.21
N PRO A 141 11.91 7.83 25.55
CA PRO A 141 11.97 6.63 26.38
C PRO A 141 10.83 5.67 26.01
N LEU A 142 11.17 4.38 25.92
CA LEU A 142 10.20 3.33 25.62
C LEU A 142 9.11 3.31 26.71
N PRO A 143 7.81 3.39 26.35
CA PRO A 143 6.71 3.37 27.30
C PRO A 143 6.58 1.99 27.97
N ASP A 144 6.06 1.94 29.20
CA ASP A 144 5.80 0.68 29.89
C ASP A 144 4.52 0.01 29.36
N LEU A 145 4.68 -1.09 28.62
CA LEU A 145 3.58 -1.86 28.05
C LEU A 145 2.74 -2.62 29.09
N HIS A 146 3.29 -2.85 30.29
CA HIS A 146 2.59 -3.49 31.40
C HIS A 146 1.87 -2.50 32.33
N GLY A 147 1.88 -1.21 31.96
CA GLY A 147 1.16 -0.17 32.68
C GLY A 147 -0.36 -0.34 32.66
N GLN A 148 -1.04 0.56 33.37
CA GLN A 148 -2.51 0.62 33.33
C GLN A 148 -2.99 1.31 32.05
N TYR A 149 -3.85 0.62 31.31
CA TYR A 149 -4.54 1.11 30.13
C TYR A 149 -6.05 1.03 30.34
N ASP A 150 -6.73 2.17 30.20
CA ASP A 150 -8.18 2.22 30.17
C ASP A 150 -8.66 1.77 28.79
N ARG A 151 -9.52 0.75 28.73
CA ARG A 151 -10.06 0.20 27.49
C ARG A 151 -11.48 0.66 27.21
N GLU A 152 -12.16 1.23 28.20
CA GLU A 152 -13.52 1.74 28.04
C GLU A 152 -13.54 3.09 27.31
N ASN A 153 -12.40 3.80 27.30
CA ASN A 153 -12.24 5.08 26.65
C ASN A 153 -11.38 4.98 25.36
N ALA A 154 -11.81 5.70 24.31
CA ALA A 154 -11.09 5.82 23.04
C ALA A 154 -9.66 6.37 23.20
N GLU A 155 -9.44 7.28 24.16
CA GLU A 155 -8.10 7.81 24.44
C GLU A 155 -7.14 6.75 24.96
N GLY A 156 -7.64 5.83 25.81
CA GLY A 156 -6.84 4.77 26.39
C GLY A 156 -6.47 3.69 25.36
N LEU A 157 -7.40 3.30 24.49
CA LEU A 157 -7.12 2.43 23.34
C LEU A 157 -6.13 3.07 22.35
N THR A 158 -6.29 4.38 22.08
CA THR A 158 -5.37 5.12 21.19
C THR A 158 -3.96 5.22 21.81
N LYS A 159 -3.87 5.38 23.13
CA LYS A 159 -2.60 5.36 23.85
C LYS A 159 -1.94 3.98 23.75
N ALA A 160 -2.69 2.90 24.03
CA ALA A 160 -2.22 1.53 23.93
C ALA A 160 -1.65 1.22 22.54
N TRP A 161 -2.39 1.57 21.48
CA TRP A 161 -1.94 1.45 20.09
C TRP A 161 -0.63 2.20 19.82
N ARG A 162 -0.55 3.48 20.25
CA ARG A 162 0.64 4.31 20.03
C ARG A 162 1.87 3.79 20.77
N ASP A 163 1.69 3.31 22.00
CA ASP A 163 2.78 2.77 22.81
C ASP A 163 3.31 1.46 22.20
N CYS A 164 2.43 0.60 21.68
CA CYS A 164 2.83 -0.57 20.90
C CYS A 164 3.59 -0.19 19.61
N ILE A 165 3.11 0.80 18.85
CA ILE A 165 3.81 1.30 17.66
C ILE A 165 5.21 1.84 18.01
N HIS A 166 5.37 2.49 19.16
CA HIS A 166 6.69 2.94 19.63
C HIS A 166 7.65 1.76 19.79
N HIS A 167 7.21 0.68 20.46
CA HIS A 167 8.01 -0.53 20.60
C HIS A 167 8.20 -1.33 19.31
N LEU A 168 7.33 -1.18 18.31
CA LEU A 168 7.54 -1.77 16.97
C LEU A 168 8.65 -1.05 16.20
N VAL A 169 8.81 0.25 16.41
CA VAL A 169 9.79 1.07 15.67
C VAL A 169 11.15 1.09 16.37
N TYR A 170 11.17 1.24 17.70
CA TYR A 170 12.39 1.45 18.49
C TYR A 170 12.70 0.33 19.49
N GLY A 171 11.75 -0.59 19.72
CA GLY A 171 11.91 -1.74 20.61
C GLY A 171 11.99 -3.06 19.84
N ASN A 172 11.77 -4.18 20.56
CA ASN A 172 11.80 -5.53 20.01
C ASN A 172 10.43 -6.22 20.08
N LEU A 173 9.33 -5.46 20.04
CA LEU A 173 7.98 -6.00 20.29
C LEU A 173 7.61 -7.14 19.33
N ILE A 174 8.07 -7.10 18.07
CA ILE A 174 7.85 -8.20 17.13
C ILE A 174 8.49 -9.50 17.65
N ASP A 175 9.75 -9.46 18.03
CA ASP A 175 10.47 -10.64 18.53
C ASP A 175 9.85 -11.14 19.84
N ASP A 176 9.46 -10.24 20.72
CA ASP A 176 8.82 -10.57 21.99
C ASP A 176 7.45 -11.23 21.78
N ILE A 177 6.64 -10.70 20.85
CA ILE A 177 5.37 -11.30 20.43
C ILE A 177 5.60 -12.71 19.87
N PHE A 178 6.55 -12.88 18.95
CA PHE A 178 6.82 -14.20 18.37
C PHE A 178 7.30 -15.20 19.43
N ASN A 179 8.16 -14.76 20.36
CA ASN A 179 8.58 -15.59 21.49
C ASN A 179 7.39 -15.98 22.37
N GLN A 180 6.48 -15.05 22.67
CA GLN A 180 5.29 -15.35 23.45
C GLN A 180 4.36 -16.34 22.74
N LEU A 181 4.19 -16.20 21.42
CA LEU A 181 3.37 -17.11 20.61
C LEU A 181 3.92 -18.54 20.56
N THR A 182 5.19 -18.76 20.89
CA THR A 182 5.71 -20.13 21.08
C THR A 182 5.25 -20.79 22.38
N HIS A 183 4.85 -19.99 23.38
CA HIS A 183 4.45 -20.45 24.72
C HIS A 183 2.95 -20.34 24.98
N THR A 184 2.24 -19.46 24.28
CA THR A 184 0.82 -19.16 24.51
C THR A 184 0.12 -18.88 23.18
N GLU A 185 -1.11 -19.39 23.00
CA GLU A 185 -1.88 -19.21 21.76
C GLU A 185 -2.56 -17.84 21.64
N SER A 186 -2.52 -17.01 22.69
CA SER A 186 -3.09 -15.67 22.72
C SER A 186 -2.00 -14.60 22.65
N LEU A 187 -2.18 -13.68 21.71
CA LEU A 187 -1.33 -12.49 21.53
C LEU A 187 -1.57 -11.48 22.66
N GLU A 188 -2.82 -11.34 23.08
CA GLU A 188 -3.30 -10.39 24.08
C GLU A 188 -2.70 -10.65 25.46
N ALA A 189 -2.31 -11.90 25.74
CA ALA A 189 -1.71 -12.31 27.01
C ALA A 189 -0.32 -11.71 27.27
N TYR A 190 0.35 -11.13 26.27
CA TYR A 190 1.69 -10.56 26.43
C TYR A 190 1.69 -9.28 27.27
N SER A 191 0.82 -8.31 26.97
CA SER A 191 0.75 -7.06 27.73
C SER A 191 -0.62 -6.38 27.62
N PRO A 192 -1.08 -5.65 28.66
CA PRO A 192 -2.29 -4.83 28.60
C PRO A 192 -2.29 -3.80 27.47
N ALA A 193 -1.13 -3.23 27.13
CA ALA A 193 -1.00 -2.35 25.97
C ALA A 193 -1.31 -3.08 24.66
N LEU A 194 -0.80 -4.30 24.49
CA LEU A 194 -1.01 -5.09 23.28
C LEU A 194 -2.47 -5.55 23.17
N GLU A 195 -3.09 -5.96 24.28
CA GLU A 195 -4.52 -6.26 24.32
C GLU A 195 -5.36 -5.06 23.85
N GLY A 196 -5.11 -3.86 24.41
CA GLY A 196 -5.78 -2.63 23.98
C GLY A 196 -5.50 -2.23 22.53
N ALA A 197 -4.27 -2.47 22.04
CA ALA A 197 -3.91 -2.22 20.64
C ALA A 197 -4.62 -3.18 19.67
N VAL A 198 -4.77 -4.45 20.05
CA VAL A 198 -5.55 -5.44 19.29
C VAL A 198 -7.02 -5.04 19.25
N GLU A 199 -7.61 -4.65 20.38
CA GLU A 199 -8.99 -4.16 20.44
C GLU A 199 -9.19 -2.91 19.58
N TYR A 200 -8.26 -1.95 19.63
CA TYR A 200 -8.26 -0.79 18.76
C TYR A 200 -8.26 -1.19 17.27
N ALA A 201 -7.40 -2.13 16.87
CA ALA A 201 -7.35 -2.62 15.50
C ALA A 201 -8.63 -3.35 15.08
N GLN A 202 -9.19 -4.19 15.95
CA GLN A 202 -10.45 -4.90 15.71
C GLN A 202 -11.59 -3.92 15.48
N LEU A 203 -11.73 -2.87 16.31
CA LEU A 203 -12.75 -1.84 16.15
C LEU A 203 -12.63 -1.12 14.80
N HIS A 204 -11.42 -0.76 14.39
CA HIS A 204 -11.19 -0.08 13.10
C HIS A 204 -11.48 -0.98 11.91
N ILE A 205 -11.05 -2.25 11.96
CA ILE A 205 -11.34 -3.24 10.92
C ILE A 205 -12.86 -3.49 10.84
N ALA A 206 -13.53 -3.70 11.97
CA ALA A 206 -14.98 -3.91 12.00
C ALA A 206 -15.74 -2.70 11.44
N THR A 207 -15.35 -1.49 11.82
CA THR A 207 -15.94 -0.25 11.30
C THR A 207 -15.73 -0.13 9.79
N PHE A 208 -14.51 -0.41 9.32
CA PHE A 208 -14.20 -0.41 7.89
C PHE A 208 -15.04 -1.43 7.12
N LEU A 209 -15.12 -2.68 7.60
CA LEU A 209 -15.92 -3.73 6.98
C LEU A 209 -17.41 -3.35 6.96
N HIS A 210 -17.93 -2.77 8.05
CA HIS A 210 -19.30 -2.29 8.12
C HIS A 210 -19.57 -1.18 7.09
N GLN A 211 -18.66 -0.21 6.98
CA GLN A 211 -18.78 0.86 6.00
C GLN A 211 -18.76 0.33 4.55
N VAL A 212 -17.86 -0.60 4.25
CA VAL A 212 -17.65 -1.14 2.89
C VAL A 212 -18.77 -2.09 2.48
N PHE A 213 -19.22 -2.98 3.36
CA PHE A 213 -20.13 -4.07 2.98
C PHE A 213 -21.58 -3.83 3.37
N VAL A 214 -21.85 -3.04 4.41
CA VAL A 214 -23.21 -2.81 4.91
C VAL A 214 -23.75 -1.46 4.47
N LEU A 215 -22.98 -0.39 4.67
CA LEU A 215 -23.44 0.98 4.41
C LEU A 215 -23.28 1.40 2.94
N SER A 216 -22.28 0.86 2.23
CA SER A 216 -22.09 1.14 0.81
C SER A 216 -23.16 0.46 -0.05
N ALA A 217 -23.76 1.20 -0.98
CA ALA A 217 -24.70 0.66 -1.96
C ALA A 217 -24.09 -0.43 -2.86
N GLU A 218 -22.76 -0.44 -3.02
CA GLU A 218 -22.03 -1.42 -3.84
C GLU A 218 -21.59 -2.66 -3.02
N GLY A 219 -21.86 -2.71 -1.71
CA GLY A 219 -21.41 -3.79 -0.81
C GLY A 219 -21.72 -5.21 -1.30
N PRO A 220 -22.97 -5.54 -1.69
CA PRO A 220 -23.31 -6.87 -2.21
C PRO A 220 -22.57 -7.24 -3.50
N TYR A 221 -22.26 -6.26 -4.35
CA TYR A 221 -21.47 -6.48 -5.56
C TYR A 221 -20.00 -6.77 -5.22
N LEU A 222 -19.42 -5.99 -4.30
CA LEU A 222 -18.05 -6.23 -3.81
C LEU A 222 -17.91 -7.62 -3.18
N LEU A 223 -18.89 -8.08 -2.39
CA LEU A 223 -18.90 -9.43 -1.84
C LEU A 223 -18.89 -10.51 -2.92
N LYS A 224 -19.68 -10.35 -3.99
CA LYS A 224 -19.67 -11.29 -5.12
C LYS A 224 -18.32 -11.29 -5.84
N LEU A 225 -17.70 -10.13 -6.00
CA LEU A 225 -16.38 -10.01 -6.62
C LEU A 225 -15.33 -10.74 -5.77
N VAL A 226 -15.33 -10.53 -4.45
CA VAL A 226 -14.44 -11.24 -3.51
C VAL A 226 -14.69 -12.75 -3.53
N ASP A 227 -15.94 -13.21 -3.49
CA ASP A 227 -16.28 -14.64 -3.59
C ASP A 227 -15.75 -15.25 -4.89
N ASN A 228 -15.92 -14.57 -6.02
CA ASN A 228 -15.40 -15.02 -7.30
C ASN A 228 -13.87 -15.14 -7.29
N VAL A 229 -13.16 -14.13 -6.77
CA VAL A 229 -11.69 -14.18 -6.65
C VAL A 229 -11.24 -15.29 -5.71
N HIS A 230 -11.92 -15.46 -4.57
CA HIS A 230 -11.60 -16.49 -3.58
C HIS A 230 -11.78 -17.90 -4.18
N ARG A 231 -12.82 -18.12 -4.99
CA ARG A 231 -13.06 -19.40 -5.70
C ARG A 231 -12.00 -19.71 -6.76
N LEU A 232 -11.32 -18.71 -7.31
CA LEU A 232 -10.22 -18.93 -8.26
C LEU A 232 -8.97 -19.47 -7.55
N VAL A 233 -8.83 -19.29 -6.24
CA VAL A 233 -7.68 -19.77 -5.47
C VAL A 233 -7.89 -21.24 -5.07
N PRO A 234 -7.06 -22.18 -5.56
CA PRO A 234 -7.20 -23.61 -5.26
C PRO A 234 -6.59 -23.95 -3.89
N TYR A 235 -7.22 -23.50 -2.80
CA TYR A 235 -6.71 -23.66 -1.42
C TYR A 235 -6.35 -25.10 -1.05
N THR A 236 -7.15 -26.07 -1.50
CA THR A 236 -6.90 -27.50 -1.25
C THR A 236 -5.61 -27.98 -1.88
N VAL A 237 -5.32 -27.56 -3.12
CA VAL A 237 -4.11 -27.96 -3.84
C VAL A 237 -2.88 -27.25 -3.26
N ILE A 238 -3.03 -25.98 -2.84
CA ILE A 238 -1.98 -25.26 -2.11
C ILE A 238 -1.65 -25.98 -0.80
N GLY A 239 -2.67 -26.33 0.00
CA GLY A 239 -2.48 -27.06 1.25
C GLY A 239 -1.83 -28.44 1.05
N GLN A 240 -2.18 -29.16 -0.01
CA GLN A 240 -1.52 -30.43 -0.37
C GLN A 240 -0.05 -30.22 -0.76
N THR A 241 0.24 -29.14 -1.48
CA THR A 241 1.60 -28.83 -1.94
C THR A 241 2.50 -28.42 -0.78
N LEU A 242 1.99 -27.63 0.17
CA LEU A 242 2.72 -27.21 1.38
C LEU A 242 3.02 -28.37 2.34
N ARG A 243 2.28 -29.48 2.26
CA ARG A 243 2.55 -30.70 3.05
C ARG A 243 3.73 -31.51 2.53
N VAL A 244 4.32 -31.14 1.39
CA VAL A 244 5.52 -31.80 0.86
C VAL A 244 6.72 -31.43 1.71
N GLY A 245 7.30 -32.41 2.42
CA GLY A 245 8.42 -32.18 3.36
C GLY A 245 9.74 -31.68 2.74
N ASN A 246 9.89 -31.74 1.41
CA ASN A 246 11.05 -31.19 0.71
C ASN A 246 10.75 -29.79 0.18
N ALA A 247 11.40 -28.77 0.76
CA ALA A 247 11.21 -27.36 0.42
C ALA A 247 11.45 -27.04 -1.07
N ALA A 248 12.46 -27.64 -1.71
CA ALA A 248 12.74 -27.39 -3.13
C ALA A 248 11.63 -27.95 -4.03
N SER A 249 11.11 -29.14 -3.70
CA SER A 249 9.99 -29.75 -4.42
C SER A 249 8.68 -28.99 -4.18
N MET A 250 8.44 -28.55 -2.95
CA MET A 250 7.30 -27.72 -2.58
C MET A 250 7.29 -26.40 -3.34
N ILE A 251 8.42 -25.66 -3.36
CA ILE A 251 8.54 -24.38 -4.07
C ILE A 251 8.33 -24.57 -5.58
N ASN A 252 8.93 -25.60 -6.17
CA ASN A 252 8.74 -25.90 -7.59
C ASN A 252 7.28 -26.25 -7.93
N ALA A 253 6.61 -27.01 -7.08
CA ALA A 253 5.20 -27.34 -7.25
C ALA A 253 4.29 -26.13 -7.04
N MET A 254 4.56 -25.28 -6.05
CA MET A 254 3.85 -24.02 -5.81
C MET A 254 4.03 -23.05 -6.99
N SER A 255 5.25 -22.91 -7.50
CA SER A 255 5.54 -22.08 -8.68
C SER A 255 4.77 -22.53 -9.92
N ARG A 256 4.77 -23.85 -10.20
CA ARG A 256 3.96 -24.42 -11.30
C ARG A 256 2.47 -24.22 -11.09
N LEU A 257 1.98 -24.33 -9.86
CA LEU A 257 0.58 -24.12 -9.53
C LEU A 257 0.15 -22.66 -9.75
N PHE A 258 0.97 -21.70 -9.33
CA PHE A 258 0.70 -20.28 -9.58
C PHE A 258 0.71 -19.96 -11.07
N LEU A 259 1.72 -20.42 -11.81
CA LEU A 259 1.83 -20.16 -13.26
C LEU A 259 0.71 -20.82 -14.08
N SER A 260 0.23 -22.00 -13.66
CA SER A 260 -0.80 -22.76 -14.40
C SER A 260 -2.24 -22.36 -14.06
N LYS A 261 -2.56 -22.15 -12.79
CA LYS A 261 -3.93 -21.85 -12.33
C LYS A 261 -4.24 -20.36 -12.24
N VAL A 262 -3.25 -19.54 -11.88
CA VAL A 262 -3.32 -18.07 -11.96
C VAL A 262 -2.76 -17.63 -13.32
N SER A 263 -3.15 -18.33 -14.38
CA SER A 263 -2.71 -17.97 -15.72
C SER A 263 -3.36 -16.66 -16.16
N MET A 264 -2.70 -15.95 -17.08
CA MET A 264 -3.24 -14.72 -17.68
C MET A 264 -4.65 -14.90 -18.26
N ALA A 265 -5.08 -16.12 -18.59
CA ALA A 265 -6.42 -16.40 -19.09
C ALA A 265 -7.50 -16.21 -18.01
N ALA A 266 -7.27 -16.67 -16.76
CA ALA A 266 -8.21 -16.46 -15.66
C ALA A 266 -8.29 -14.98 -15.26
N ILE A 267 -7.14 -14.29 -15.25
CA ILE A 267 -7.05 -12.85 -14.99
C ILE A 267 -7.65 -12.03 -16.14
N SER A 268 -7.45 -12.41 -17.40
CA SER A 268 -8.01 -11.74 -18.59
C SER A 268 -9.53 -11.86 -18.65
N ASN A 269 -10.06 -13.03 -18.30
CA ASN A 269 -11.50 -13.25 -18.23
C ASN A 269 -12.14 -12.45 -17.08
N TRP A 270 -11.44 -12.31 -15.95
CA TRP A 270 -11.86 -11.47 -14.82
C TRP A 270 -11.76 -9.96 -15.10
N MET A 271 -10.71 -9.51 -15.82
CA MET A 271 -10.56 -8.11 -16.24
C MET A 271 -11.51 -7.70 -17.38
N GLY A 272 -12.35 -8.61 -17.88
CA GLY A 272 -13.32 -8.32 -18.93
C GLY A 272 -12.69 -8.02 -20.30
N LEU A 273 -11.41 -8.32 -20.49
CA LEU A 273 -10.69 -8.08 -21.74
C LEU A 273 -11.01 -9.12 -22.82
N THR A 274 -11.60 -10.26 -22.43
CA THR A 274 -12.00 -11.34 -23.35
C THR A 274 -13.46 -11.73 -23.13
N SER A 275 -14.40 -10.81 -23.34
CA SER A 275 -15.84 -11.16 -23.33
C SER A 275 -16.32 -11.82 -24.64
N ASN A 276 -15.42 -12.18 -25.57
CA ASN A 276 -15.75 -12.92 -26.80
C ASN A 276 -14.61 -13.84 -27.24
N ALA A 277 -14.40 -14.93 -26.51
CA ALA A 277 -13.82 -16.14 -27.07
C ALA A 277 -14.85 -17.26 -26.91
N ALA A 278 -15.86 -17.23 -27.78
CA ALA A 278 -16.62 -18.42 -28.09
C ALA A 278 -15.63 -19.45 -28.66
N ASP A 279 -15.17 -20.37 -27.80
CA ASP A 279 -15.12 -21.80 -28.07
C ASP A 279 -14.35 -22.50 -26.96
N GLY A 280 -15.11 -22.89 -25.93
CA GLY A 280 -14.85 -24.15 -25.25
C GLY A 280 -15.12 -25.29 -26.23
N MET A 281 -14.19 -25.54 -27.15
CA MET A 281 -14.09 -26.81 -27.87
C MET A 281 -12.72 -27.42 -27.60
N ASN A 282 -12.74 -28.58 -26.97
CA ASN A 282 -11.58 -29.44 -26.74
C ASN A 282 -10.88 -29.75 -28.08
N LEU A 283 -9.81 -29.03 -28.40
CA LEU A 283 -8.92 -29.36 -29.53
C LEU A 283 -7.86 -30.42 -29.18
N MET A 284 -8.12 -31.26 -28.17
CA MET A 284 -7.30 -32.43 -27.83
C MET A 284 -8.16 -33.70 -27.69
N GLN A 285 -9.10 -33.88 -28.62
CA GLN A 285 -9.64 -35.20 -28.97
C GLN A 285 -9.31 -35.52 -30.42
N ARG A 286 -8.06 -35.95 -30.64
CA ARG A 286 -7.70 -37.13 -31.41
C ARG A 286 -6.28 -37.55 -31.05
#